data_AF-A0A9X3J026-F1
#
_entry.id   AF-A0A9X3J026-F1
#
_cell.length_a   1.000
_cell.length_b   1.000
_cell.length_c   1.000
_cell.angle_alpha   90.00
_cell.angle_beta   90.00
_cell.angle_gamma   90.00
#
_symmetry.space_group_name_H-M   'P 1'
#
loop_
_entity.id
_entity.type
_entity.pdbx_description
1 polymer ?
#
loop_
_entity_poly.entity_id
_entity_poly.type
_entity_poly.pdbx_seq_one_letter_code
_entity_poly.pdbx_strand_id
1 'polypeptide(L)'
;MPKLDIVSAIEGRKRQLLVEELRKHHELTIGEINQLARGELGPELRSITIADLIGSGPVSSVSGAARQGRASREPEARVARPKPVKSPSSQNKPSREVVTRTAAGREAFDQRILEAIQAIGGPASATEIQRRVGGTNMQVRSGVNRLIEAGHVTWTGKARGTRYHPA
;
A
#
# COMPACT_ATOMS: atom_id res chain seq x y z
N MET A 1 21.62 33.84 -3.69
CA MET A 1 20.86 33.60 -4.94
C MET A 1 20.57 32.11 -5.02
N PRO A 2 19.32 31.64 -4.82
CA PRO A 2 19.01 30.23 -5.01
C PRO A 2 19.22 29.90 -6.48
N LYS A 3 20.12 28.95 -6.78
CA LYS A 3 20.21 28.36 -8.11
C LYS A 3 18.88 27.66 -8.35
N LEU A 4 18.00 28.30 -9.14
CA LEU A 4 16.86 27.62 -9.72
C LEU A 4 17.42 26.44 -10.51
N ASP A 5 17.24 25.25 -9.96
CA ASP A 5 17.68 24.03 -10.61
C ASP A 5 16.79 23.85 -11.86
N ILE A 6 17.34 24.19 -13.02
CA ILE A 6 16.65 24.15 -14.31
C ILE A 6 16.05 22.77 -14.55
N VAL A 7 16.70 21.71 -14.06
CA VAL A 7 16.19 20.33 -14.14
C VAL A 7 14.87 20.20 -13.39
N SER A 8 14.82 20.67 -12.13
CA SER A 8 13.59 20.65 -11.33
C SER A 8 12.45 21.47 -11.96
N ALA A 9 12.78 22.58 -12.63
CA ALA A 9 11.80 23.40 -13.33
C ALA A 9 11.24 22.69 -14.58
N ILE A 10 12.08 21.96 -15.31
CA ILE A 10 11.69 21.16 -16.47
C ILE A 10 10.79 20.00 -16.03
N GLU A 11 11.17 19.26 -14.98
CA GLU A 11 10.38 18.17 -14.42
C GLU A 11 9.01 18.66 -13.92
N GLY A 12 8.98 19.80 -13.23
CA GLY A 12 7.75 20.43 -12.79
C GLY A 12 6.81 20.77 -13.96
N ARG A 13 7.35 21.27 -15.07
CA ARG A 13 6.59 21.58 -16.29
C ARG A 13 6.09 20.34 -17.02
N LYS A 14 6.92 19.29 -17.11
CA LYS A 14 6.51 17.98 -17.68
C LYS A 14 5.31 17.41 -16.92
N ARG A 15 5.36 17.45 -15.58
CA ARG A 15 4.25 17.02 -14.72
C ARG A 15 2.96 17.79 -15.00
N GLN A 16 3.05 19.11 -15.14
CA GLN A 16 1.88 19.95 -15.42
C GLN A 16 1.22 19.61 -16.77
N LEU A 17 2.03 19.47 -17.81
CA LEU A 17 1.54 19.09 -19.14
C LEU A 17 0.88 17.70 -19.11
N LEU A 18 1.46 16.76 -18.37
CA LEU A 18 0.91 15.42 -18.26
C LEU A 18 -0.43 15.39 -17.51
N VAL A 19 -0.57 16.18 -16.45
CA VAL A 19 -1.86 16.36 -15.73
C VAL A 19 -2.92 16.98 -16.65
N GLU A 20 -2.53 17.97 -17.45
CA GLU A 20 -3.43 18.61 -18.41
C GLU A 20 -3.92 17.61 -19.46
N GLU A 21 -3.03 16.79 -19.98
CA GLU A 21 -3.36 15.80 -21.01
C GLU A 21 -4.22 14.66 -20.47
N LEU A 22 -3.93 14.16 -19.26
CA LEU A 22 -4.78 13.15 -18.59
C LEU A 22 -6.19 13.66 -18.32
N ARG A 23 -6.38 14.96 -18.09
CA ARG A 23 -7.70 15.56 -17.92
C ARG A 23 -8.49 15.66 -19.23
N LYS A 24 -7.82 15.80 -20.37
CA LYS A 24 -8.47 15.80 -21.68
C LYS A 24 -8.97 14.39 -22.02
N HIS A 25 -8.17 13.38 -21.70
CA HIS A 25 -8.43 11.97 -22.01
C HIS A 25 -9.08 11.20 -20.86
N HIS A 26 -10.33 11.52 -20.54
CA HIS A 26 -11.11 10.88 -19.48
C HIS A 26 -11.62 9.48 -19.84
N GLU A 27 -11.52 9.10 -21.11
CA GLU A 27 -11.81 7.79 -21.66
C GLU A 27 -10.72 6.74 -21.36
N LEU A 28 -9.53 7.17 -20.96
CA LEU A 28 -8.42 6.26 -20.66
C LEU A 28 -8.77 5.34 -19.50
N THR A 29 -8.61 4.05 -19.74
CA THR A 29 -8.78 3.04 -18.72
C THR A 29 -7.61 3.05 -17.74
N ILE A 30 -7.84 2.54 -16.54
CA ILE A 30 -6.78 2.33 -15.54
C ILE A 30 -5.68 1.40 -16.10
N GLY A 31 -6.05 0.46 -16.98
CA GLY A 31 -5.10 -0.43 -17.64
C GLY A 31 -4.12 0.33 -18.55
N GLU A 32 -4.63 1.25 -19.36
CA GLU A 32 -3.82 2.09 -20.25
C GLU A 32 -2.95 3.07 -19.47
N ILE A 33 -3.48 3.67 -18.40
CA ILE A 33 -2.70 4.54 -17.50
C ILE A 33 -1.57 3.73 -16.83
N ASN A 34 -1.83 2.49 -16.42
CA ASN A 34 -0.80 1.60 -15.88
C ASN A 34 0.25 1.20 -16.92
N GLN A 35 -0.14 1.07 -18.20
CA GLN A 35 0.79 0.82 -19.29
C GLN A 35 1.71 2.02 -19.54
N LEU A 36 1.16 3.25 -19.54
CA LEU A 36 1.94 4.48 -19.62
C LEU A 36 2.91 4.64 -18.43
N ALA A 37 2.49 4.22 -17.23
CA ALA A 37 3.31 4.27 -16.02
C ALA A 37 4.50 3.28 -16.02
N ARG A 38 4.54 2.32 -16.95
CA ARG A 38 5.67 1.39 -17.14
C ARG A 38 6.73 1.92 -18.10
N GLY A 39 6.43 2.98 -18.86
CA GLY A 39 7.33 3.61 -19.80
C GLY A 39 8.09 4.80 -19.22
N GLU A 40 8.54 5.69 -20.10
CA GLU A 40 9.34 6.88 -19.77
C GLU A 40 8.60 7.88 -18.88
N LEU A 41 7.27 7.87 -18.90
CA LEU A 41 6.42 8.73 -18.08
C LEU A 41 6.18 8.20 -16.66
N GLY A 42 6.73 7.03 -16.33
CA GLY A 42 6.55 6.36 -15.05
C GLY A 42 6.97 7.19 -13.84
N PRO A 43 8.15 7.84 -13.82
CA PRO A 43 8.58 8.68 -12.71
C PRO A 43 7.62 9.86 -12.44
N GLU A 44 7.19 10.54 -13.49
CA GLU A 44 6.31 11.70 -13.43
C GLU A 44 4.89 11.30 -13.02
N LEU A 45 4.35 10.22 -13.59
CA LEU A 45 3.04 9.65 -13.23
C LEU A 45 2.95 9.23 -11.76
N ARG A 46 4.04 8.71 -11.18
CA ARG A 46 4.10 8.34 -9.75
C ARG A 46 4.04 9.54 -8.82
N SER A 47 4.44 10.72 -9.29
CA SER A 47 4.44 11.96 -8.51
C SER A 47 3.10 12.70 -8.55
N ILE A 48 2.23 12.35 -9.51
CA ILE A 48 0.91 12.96 -9.69
C ILE A 48 -0.07 12.33 -8.71
N THR A 49 -0.75 13.17 -7.95
CA THR A 49 -1.79 12.73 -7.01
C THR A 49 -3.17 12.82 -7.64
N ILE A 50 -4.14 12.12 -7.05
CA ILE A 50 -5.55 12.23 -7.46
C ILE A 50 -6.07 13.67 -7.27
N ALA A 51 -5.56 14.39 -6.26
CA ALA A 51 -5.86 15.81 -6.04
C ALA A 51 -5.42 16.68 -7.23
N ASP A 52 -4.25 16.38 -7.81
CA ASP A 52 -3.73 17.05 -9.01
C ASP A 52 -4.62 16.77 -10.22
N LEU A 53 -5.23 15.59 -10.34
CA LEU A 53 -6.13 15.26 -11.45
C LEU A 53 -7.50 15.92 -11.33
N ILE A 54 -8.07 15.95 -10.12
CA ILE A 54 -9.40 16.52 -9.83
C ILE A 54 -9.37 18.05 -9.78
N GLY A 55 -8.18 18.67 -9.73
CA GLY A 55 -8.05 20.12 -9.58
C GLY A 55 -8.38 20.61 -8.17
N SER A 56 -8.43 19.69 -7.22
CA SER A 56 -8.73 19.93 -5.80
C SER A 56 -7.47 19.71 -4.98
N GLY A 57 -6.48 20.58 -5.17
CA GLY A 57 -5.21 20.52 -4.44
C GLY A 57 -4.28 21.64 -4.90
N PRO A 58 -3.55 22.31 -3.99
CA PRO A 58 -2.86 23.54 -4.30
C PRO A 58 -1.71 23.26 -5.26
N VAL A 59 -1.56 24.12 -6.26
CA VAL A 59 -0.28 24.32 -6.96
C VAL A 59 0.82 24.37 -5.90
N SER A 60 1.63 23.32 -5.80
CA SER A 60 2.77 23.30 -4.88
C SER A 60 3.80 24.30 -5.37
N SER A 61 3.62 25.54 -4.95
CA SER A 61 4.63 26.56 -4.85
C SER A 61 5.02 26.67 -3.37
N VAL A 62 6.29 26.35 -3.12
CA VAL A 62 7.18 26.87 -2.06
C VAL A 62 6.76 26.75 -0.58
N SER A 63 7.66 26.13 0.19
CA SER A 63 7.98 26.31 1.62
C SER A 63 7.18 27.34 2.43
N GLY A 64 6.66 26.95 3.60
CA GLY A 64 6.26 27.91 4.63
C GLY A 64 5.47 27.30 5.79
N ALA A 65 5.96 27.51 7.00
CA ALA A 65 5.35 27.15 8.28
C ALA A 65 3.94 27.74 8.49
N ALA A 66 3.08 27.04 9.24
CA ALA A 66 2.40 27.56 10.43
C ALA A 66 1.37 26.58 10.99
N ARG A 67 1.44 26.38 12.31
CA ARG A 67 0.43 25.77 13.18
C ARG A 67 -0.66 26.81 13.50
N GLN A 68 -1.92 26.38 13.62
CA GLN A 68 -3.00 26.90 14.49
C GLN A 68 -4.31 26.27 13.98
N GLY A 69 -5.33 25.88 14.74
CA GLY A 69 -5.69 25.87 16.16
C GLY A 69 -7.12 25.26 16.19
N ARG A 70 -7.37 24.20 16.98
CA ARG A 70 -8.10 24.18 18.26
C ARG A 70 -9.54 24.75 18.24
N ALA A 71 -10.52 23.87 18.47
CA ALA A 71 -11.72 24.01 19.33
C ALA A 71 -12.70 22.86 19.00
N SER A 72 -12.77 21.76 19.76
CA SER A 72 -13.49 21.58 21.04
C SER A 72 -14.89 22.18 21.06
N ARG A 73 -15.92 21.33 20.90
CA ARG A 73 -17.24 21.45 21.53
C ARG A 73 -18.00 20.11 21.51
N GLU A 74 -18.21 19.56 22.69
CA GLU A 74 -19.32 18.71 23.15
C GLU A 74 -19.80 19.34 24.49
N PRO A 75 -20.95 19.01 25.11
CA PRO A 75 -21.85 17.86 24.86
C PRO A 75 -23.38 18.16 24.92
N GLU A 76 -24.17 17.09 24.69
CA GLU A 76 -25.39 16.65 25.41
C GLU A 76 -26.61 16.17 24.58
N ALA A 77 -26.71 14.84 24.53
CA ALA A 77 -27.87 13.99 24.86
C ALA A 77 -29.29 14.30 24.31
N ARG A 78 -29.76 13.43 23.39
CA ARG A 78 -31.11 12.83 23.50
C ARG A 78 -31.16 11.43 22.89
N VAL A 79 -31.79 10.53 23.64
CA VAL A 79 -31.85 9.07 23.46
C VAL A 79 -32.90 8.68 22.42
N ALA A 80 -32.52 7.82 21.46
CA ALA A 80 -33.40 6.84 20.80
C ALA A 80 -32.56 5.70 20.18
N ARG A 81 -32.82 4.44 20.59
CA ARG A 81 -32.30 3.18 20.01
C ARG A 81 -32.81 2.97 18.55
N PRO A 82 -32.36 1.99 17.70
CA PRO A 82 -31.51 0.79 17.94
C PRO A 82 -30.45 0.45 16.82
N LYS A 83 -29.54 -0.53 17.07
CA LYS A 83 -28.99 -1.59 16.15
C LYS A 83 -27.56 -2.05 16.54
N PRO A 84 -27.15 -3.31 16.24
CA PRO A 84 -26.06 -4.00 16.91
C PRO A 84 -24.68 -3.46 16.55
N VAL A 85 -23.82 -3.41 17.56
CA VAL A 85 -22.50 -2.80 17.58
C VAL A 85 -21.55 -3.56 16.64
N LYS A 86 -21.18 -2.94 15.52
CA LYS A 86 -19.94 -3.28 14.81
C LYS A 86 -18.79 -2.95 15.75
N SER A 87 -18.06 -3.98 16.17
CA SER A 87 -16.83 -3.84 16.95
C SER A 87 -15.87 -2.87 16.26
N PRO A 88 -15.21 -1.96 17.01
CA PRO A 88 -14.28 -1.00 16.44
C PRO A 88 -13.10 -1.75 15.83
N SER A 89 -12.86 -1.50 14.55
CA SER A 89 -11.73 -2.01 13.79
C SER A 89 -10.44 -1.65 14.52
N SER A 90 -9.79 -2.67 15.08
CA SER A 90 -8.55 -2.50 15.82
C SER A 90 -7.48 -1.93 14.88
N GLN A 91 -7.07 -0.71 15.18
CA GLN A 91 -5.70 -0.23 15.16
C GLN A 91 -4.80 -0.82 14.07
N ASN A 92 -4.64 -0.01 13.03
CA ASN A 92 -3.57 -0.05 12.06
C ASN A 92 -2.22 -0.01 12.81
N LYS A 93 -1.67 -1.17 13.17
CA LYS A 93 -0.29 -1.32 13.64
C LYS A 93 0.65 -1.22 12.43
N PRO A 94 1.83 -0.60 12.58
CA PRO A 94 2.72 -0.30 11.47
C PRO A 94 3.14 -1.60 10.78
N SER A 95 2.72 -1.77 9.53
CA SER A 95 3.30 -2.76 8.64
C SER A 95 4.79 -2.44 8.53
N ARG A 96 5.65 -3.27 9.12
CA ARG A 96 7.07 -3.31 8.75
C ARG A 96 7.12 -3.34 7.23
N GLU A 97 7.69 -2.30 6.64
CA GLU A 97 7.72 -2.13 5.19
C GLU A 97 8.56 -3.26 4.60
N VAL A 98 7.89 -4.20 3.93
CA VAL A 98 8.56 -5.34 3.29
C VAL A 98 8.85 -4.95 1.84
N VAL A 99 10.13 -4.82 1.51
CA VAL A 99 10.59 -4.56 0.14
C VAL A 99 10.55 -5.86 -0.67
N THR A 100 9.36 -6.26 -1.16
CA THR A 100 9.21 -7.43 -2.05
C THR A 100 9.32 -7.07 -3.54
N ARG A 101 9.83 -5.87 -3.87
CA ARG A 101 9.92 -5.36 -5.26
C ARG A 101 11.15 -5.88 -6.01
N THR A 102 12.15 -6.38 -5.30
CA THR A 102 13.37 -7.00 -5.86
C THR A 102 13.35 -8.52 -5.65
N ALA A 103 14.07 -9.28 -6.47
CA ALA A 103 14.17 -10.74 -6.32
C ALA A 103 14.75 -11.12 -4.94
N ALA A 104 15.88 -10.52 -4.58
CA ALA A 104 16.50 -10.71 -3.26
C ALA A 104 15.58 -10.32 -2.09
N GLY A 105 14.78 -9.26 -2.24
CA GLY A 105 13.81 -8.84 -1.22
C GLY A 105 12.64 -9.81 -1.06
N ARG A 106 12.26 -10.52 -2.13
CA ARG A 106 11.26 -11.61 -2.07
C ARG A 106 11.83 -12.83 -1.38
N GLU A 107 13.03 -13.27 -1.73
CA GLU A 107 13.70 -14.42 -1.09
C GLU A 107 13.89 -14.18 0.42
N ALA A 108 14.35 -13.00 0.81
CA ALA A 108 14.50 -12.64 2.22
C ALA A 108 13.15 -12.56 2.98
N PHE A 109 12.05 -12.34 2.26
CA PHE A 109 10.71 -12.38 2.84
C PHE A 109 10.18 -13.81 2.93
N ASP A 110 10.43 -14.62 1.91
CA ASP A 110 10.04 -16.03 1.85
C ASP A 110 10.79 -16.82 2.93
N GLN A 111 12.07 -16.52 3.16
CA GLN A 111 12.84 -17.10 4.26
C GLN A 111 12.21 -16.78 5.63
N ARG A 112 11.79 -15.53 5.86
CA ARG A 112 11.10 -15.14 7.09
C ARG A 112 9.75 -15.83 7.24
N ILE A 113 9.04 -16.09 6.14
CA ILE A 113 7.80 -16.89 6.16
C ILE A 113 8.09 -18.32 6.59
N LEU A 114 9.12 -18.94 6.00
CA LEU A 114 9.51 -20.31 6.32
C LEU A 114 9.90 -20.44 7.79
N GLU A 115 10.75 -19.54 8.29
CA GLU A 115 11.12 -19.47 9.72
C GLU A 115 9.90 -19.30 10.61
N ALA A 116 8.94 -18.45 10.22
CA ALA A 116 7.71 -18.25 11.00
C ALA A 116 6.84 -19.51 11.04
N ILE A 117 6.72 -20.26 9.93
CA ILE A 117 5.97 -21.52 9.88
C ILE A 117 6.67 -22.59 10.72
N GLN A 118 8.00 -22.71 10.62
CA GLN A 118 8.80 -23.63 11.43
C GLN A 118 8.68 -23.31 12.92
N ALA A 119 8.74 -22.02 13.29
CA ALA A 119 8.57 -21.57 14.67
C ALA A 119 7.14 -21.72 15.22
N ILE A 120 6.14 -21.96 14.37
CA ILE A 120 4.79 -22.35 14.84
C ILE A 120 4.77 -23.84 15.15
N GLY A 121 5.50 -24.66 14.40
CA GLY A 121 5.61 -26.10 14.62
C GLY A 121 4.31 -26.88 14.39
N GLY A 122 3.29 -26.24 13.82
CA GLY A 122 1.96 -26.80 13.61
C GLY A 122 1.19 -26.07 12.51
N PRO A 123 -0.08 -26.49 12.24
CA PRO A 123 -0.86 -25.96 11.13
C PRO A 123 -1.18 -24.46 11.30
N ALA A 124 -0.50 -23.61 10.54
CA ALA A 124 -0.57 -22.15 10.64
C ALA A 124 -1.52 -21.55 9.60
N SER A 125 -2.33 -20.56 9.99
CA SER A 125 -3.14 -19.80 9.02
C SER A 125 -2.34 -18.67 8.37
N ALA A 126 -2.73 -18.24 7.16
CA ALA A 126 -2.08 -17.09 6.49
C ALA A 126 -2.08 -15.81 7.36
N THR A 127 -3.15 -15.58 8.11
CA THR A 127 -3.26 -14.43 9.03
C THR A 127 -2.30 -14.54 10.20
N GLU A 128 -2.06 -15.75 10.70
CA GLU A 128 -1.13 -15.99 11.80
C GLU A 128 0.32 -15.80 11.38
N ILE A 129 0.69 -16.32 10.20
CA ILE A 129 1.98 -16.08 9.58
C ILE A 129 2.19 -14.58 9.35
N GLN A 130 1.18 -13.88 8.80
CA GLN A 130 1.23 -12.44 8.57
C GLN A 130 1.49 -11.65 9.86
N ARG A 131 0.87 -12.04 10.98
CA ARG A 131 1.10 -11.35 12.27
C ARG A 131 2.55 -11.45 12.76
N ARG A 132 3.25 -12.55 12.44
CA ARG A 132 4.65 -12.75 12.84
C ARG A 132 5.63 -12.06 11.88
N VAL A 133 5.39 -12.22 10.58
CA VAL A 133 6.33 -11.78 9.53
C VAL A 133 6.14 -10.31 9.14
N GLY A 134 4.90 -9.81 9.23
CA GLY A 134 4.50 -8.51 8.71
C GLY A 134 4.12 -8.55 7.23
N GLY A 135 3.94 -7.36 6.64
CA GLY A 135 3.46 -7.20 5.27
C GLY A 135 1.96 -7.43 5.09
N THR A 136 1.54 -7.46 3.83
CA THR A 136 0.14 -7.66 3.44
C THR A 136 -0.20 -9.16 3.36
N ASN A 137 -1.48 -9.51 3.56
CA ASN A 137 -1.93 -10.89 3.43
C ASN A 137 -1.64 -11.48 2.04
N MET A 138 -1.71 -10.64 1.00
CA MET A 138 -1.37 -11.04 -0.37
C MET A 138 0.10 -11.38 -0.52
N GLN A 139 1.01 -10.58 0.04
CA GLN A 139 2.46 -10.90 0.01
C GLN A 139 2.73 -12.24 0.70
N VAL A 140 2.13 -12.49 1.86
CA VAL A 140 2.28 -13.76 2.58
C VAL A 140 1.78 -14.93 1.75
N ARG A 141 0.58 -14.82 1.15
CA ARG A 141 0.05 -15.88 0.29
C ARG A 141 0.93 -16.14 -0.94
N SER A 142 1.43 -15.10 -1.59
CA SER A 142 2.33 -15.25 -2.73
C SER A 142 3.67 -15.89 -2.33
N GLY A 143 4.23 -15.53 -1.17
CA GLY A 143 5.45 -16.15 -0.65
C GLY A 143 5.26 -17.61 -0.25
N VAL A 144 4.15 -17.91 0.43
CA VAL A 144 3.80 -19.29 0.79
C VAL A 144 3.61 -20.16 -0.46
N ASN A 145 2.96 -19.66 -1.52
CA ASN A 145 2.85 -20.41 -2.78
C ASN A 145 4.22 -20.73 -3.39
N ARG A 146 5.17 -19.77 -3.38
CA ARG A 146 6.54 -20.04 -3.85
C ARG A 146 7.25 -21.09 -3.00
N LEU A 147 7.08 -21.06 -1.68
CA LEU A 147 7.63 -22.07 -0.78
C LEU A 147 7.00 -23.46 -0.97
N ILE A 148 5.72 -23.50 -1.37
CA ILE A 148 5.04 -24.75 -1.75
C ILE A 148 5.61 -25.28 -3.06
N GLU A 149 5.77 -24.43 -4.09
CA GLU A 149 6.38 -24.81 -5.37
C GLU A 149 7.83 -25.29 -5.19
N ALA A 150 8.56 -24.69 -4.26
CA ALA A 150 9.91 -25.10 -3.87
C ALA A 150 9.96 -26.34 -2.96
N GLY A 151 8.82 -26.85 -2.50
CA GLY A 151 8.74 -28.06 -1.67
C GLY A 151 9.12 -27.87 -0.19
N HIS A 152 9.19 -26.63 0.31
CA HIS A 152 9.53 -26.34 1.71
C HIS A 152 8.31 -26.30 2.64
N VAL A 153 7.12 -26.07 2.09
CA VAL A 153 5.87 -25.92 2.84
C VAL A 153 4.80 -26.78 2.19
N THR A 154 3.98 -27.42 2.99
CA THR A 154 2.77 -28.13 2.55
C THR A 154 1.54 -27.50 3.19
N TRP A 155 0.35 -27.82 2.65
CA TRP A 155 -0.91 -27.28 3.14
C TRP A 155 -1.98 -28.35 3.34
N THR A 156 -2.89 -28.07 4.26
CA THR A 156 -4.10 -28.87 4.52
C THR A 156 -5.34 -27.97 4.56
N GLY A 157 -6.52 -28.54 4.34
CA GLY A 157 -7.81 -27.83 4.40
C GLY A 157 -8.21 -27.15 3.09
N LYS A 158 -9.40 -26.51 3.11
CA LYS A 158 -10.03 -25.91 1.93
C LYS A 158 -10.45 -24.46 2.18
N ALA A 159 -10.22 -23.59 1.20
CA ALA A 159 -10.60 -22.17 1.21
C ALA A 159 -10.14 -21.41 2.47
N ARG A 160 -11.06 -21.06 3.37
CA ARG A 160 -10.74 -20.34 4.63
C ARG A 160 -10.11 -21.26 5.69
N GLY A 161 -10.26 -22.57 5.52
CA GLY A 161 -9.70 -23.61 6.38
C GLY A 161 -8.25 -23.97 6.04
N THR A 162 -7.64 -23.34 5.04
CA THR A 162 -6.26 -23.67 4.66
C THR A 162 -5.29 -23.42 5.82
N ARG A 163 -4.44 -24.40 6.09
CA ARG A 163 -3.36 -24.34 7.08
C ARG A 163 -2.07 -24.79 6.42
N TYR A 164 -0.98 -24.10 6.73
CA TYR A 164 0.35 -24.36 6.22
C TYR A 164 1.22 -24.96 7.31
N HIS A 165 2.07 -25.90 6.94
CA HIS A 165 3.06 -26.50 7.84
C HIS A 165 4.33 -26.81 7.04
N PRO A 166 5.48 -26.99 7.71
CA PRO A 166 6.69 -27.45 7.04
C PRO A 166 6.41 -28.76 6.28
N ALA A 167 7.00 -28.88 5.10
CA ALA A 167 6.98 -30.11 4.31
C ALA A 167 7.75 -31.24 5.00
#